data_AF-A0A9W9IPJ9-F1
#
_entry.id   AF-A0A9W9IPJ9-F1
#
_cell.length_a   1.000
_cell.length_b   1.000
_cell.length_c   1.000
_cell.angle_alpha   90.00
_cell.angle_beta   90.00
_cell.angle_gamma   90.00
#
_symmetry.space_group_name_H-M   'P 1'
#
loop_
_entity.id
_entity.type
_entity.pdbx_description
1 polymer ?
#
loop_
_entity_poly.entity_id
_entity_poly.type
_entity_poly.pdbx_seq_one_letter_code
_entity_poly.pdbx_strand_id
1 'polypeptide(L)'
;MPVPNEELDNLPLLLEAIKNQSIHRLEGILQDIVKHSPEGRKIASKWLLAAKDDVKSGPAAPVSLISPVTSALLAKEESMANVPMTSRFENCIYCLEDFEVTQNSETSCKYHLEPDVVDEEYFKAEVAAGYDVDNDEYRLAWPEGFFYPCCGMDLTGNMCQVGWHKAADPDDRPRKRTRRSEF
;
A
#
# COMPACT_ATOMS: atom_id res chain seq x y z
N MET A 1 -22.55 -20.34 48.10
CA MET A 1 -21.44 -19.38 47.96
C MET A 1 -20.90 -19.54 46.56
N PRO A 2 -21.12 -18.59 45.63
CA PRO A 2 -20.52 -18.65 44.31
C PRO A 2 -19.03 -18.26 44.43
N VAL A 3 -18.17 -19.07 43.83
CA VAL A 3 -16.71 -18.86 43.76
C VAL A 3 -16.46 -17.67 42.81
N PRO A 4 -15.61 -16.69 43.18
CA PRO A 4 -15.23 -15.63 42.25
C PRO A 4 -14.47 -16.29 41.09
N ASN A 5 -15.00 -16.14 39.89
CA ASN A 5 -14.32 -16.51 38.66
C ASN A 5 -13.16 -15.51 38.52
N GLU A 6 -12.00 -15.84 39.07
CA GLU A 6 -10.74 -15.16 38.76
C GLU A 6 -10.43 -15.44 37.29
N GLU A 7 -11.03 -14.63 36.41
CA GLU A 7 -10.58 -14.48 35.04
C GLU A 7 -9.15 -13.92 35.14
N LEU A 8 -8.18 -14.83 35.21
CA LEU A 8 -6.76 -14.50 35.22
C LEU A 8 -6.52 -13.52 34.08
N ASP A 9 -6.08 -12.31 34.45
CA ASP A 9 -5.72 -11.25 33.52
C ASP A 9 -4.47 -11.69 32.75
N ASN A 10 -4.68 -12.57 31.78
CA ASN A 10 -3.69 -13.16 30.90
C ASN A 10 -3.25 -12.15 29.82
N LEU A 11 -3.75 -10.92 29.86
CA LEU A 11 -3.44 -9.89 28.90
C LEU A 11 -1.93 -9.63 28.77
N PRO A 12 -1.13 -9.53 29.85
CA PRO A 12 0.31 -9.31 29.72
C PRO A 12 1.01 -10.46 28.99
N LEU A 13 0.66 -11.71 29.30
CA LEU A 13 1.22 -12.91 28.66
C LEU A 13 0.84 -12.97 27.17
N LEU A 14 -0.40 -12.61 26.84
CA LEU A 14 -0.87 -12.54 25.45
C LEU A 14 -0.13 -11.47 24.66
N LEU A 15 0.08 -10.28 25.23
CA LEU A 15 0.81 -9.20 24.57
C LEU A 15 2.28 -9.56 24.32
N GLU A 16 2.92 -10.25 25.26
CA GLU A 16 4.27 -10.77 25.08
C GLU A 16 4.33 -11.86 24.01
N ALA A 17 3.38 -12.79 24.01
CA ALA A 17 3.28 -13.83 23.00
C ALA A 17 3.14 -13.22 21.58
N ILE A 18 2.31 -12.19 21.42
CA ILE A 18 2.10 -11.49 20.13
C ILE A 18 3.42 -10.93 19.59
N LYS A 19 4.22 -10.26 20.43
CA LYS A 19 5.50 -9.66 20.02
C LYS A 19 6.50 -10.70 19.48
N ASN A 20 6.40 -11.93 19.97
CA ASN A 20 7.32 -13.02 19.64
C ASN A 20 6.79 -13.94 18.53
N GLN A 21 5.57 -13.74 18.01
CA GLN A 21 5.02 -14.55 16.93
C GLN A 21 5.42 -14.06 15.54
N SER A 22 5.42 -14.98 14.58
CA SER A 22 5.55 -14.64 13.16
C SER A 22 4.28 -13.96 12.63
N ILE A 23 4.46 -13.10 11.62
CA ILE A 23 3.37 -12.38 10.96
C ILE A 23 2.30 -13.36 10.42
N HIS A 24 2.70 -14.46 9.79
CA HIS A 24 1.75 -15.46 9.25
C HIS A 24 0.86 -16.08 10.32
N ARG A 25 1.39 -16.31 11.53
CA ARG A 25 0.60 -16.85 12.63
C ARG A 25 -0.36 -15.80 13.18
N LEU A 26 0.08 -14.56 13.31
CA LEU A 26 -0.78 -13.44 13.72
C LEU A 26 -1.90 -13.20 12.69
N GLU A 27 -1.59 -13.30 11.40
CA GLU A 27 -2.57 -13.22 10.31
C GLU A 27 -3.62 -14.32 10.43
N GLY A 28 -3.21 -15.57 10.65
CA GLY A 28 -4.13 -16.70 10.85
C GLY A 28 -5.06 -16.48 12.05
N ILE A 29 -4.51 -16.04 13.19
CA ILE A 29 -5.29 -15.73 14.39
C ILE A 29 -6.30 -14.60 14.13
N LEU A 30 -5.88 -13.53 13.46
CA LEU A 30 -6.77 -12.42 13.11
C LEU A 30 -7.90 -12.87 12.17
N GLN A 31 -7.59 -13.70 11.17
CA GLN A 31 -8.60 -14.28 10.28
C GLN A 31 -9.63 -15.10 11.06
N ASP A 32 -9.20 -15.91 12.02
CA ASP A 32 -10.10 -16.71 12.85
C ASP A 32 -10.98 -15.83 13.75
N ILE A 33 -10.41 -14.79 14.37
CA ILE A 33 -11.16 -13.80 15.16
C ILE A 33 -12.24 -13.13 14.29
N VAL A 34 -11.91 -12.70 13.07
CA VAL A 34 -12.86 -12.03 12.17
C VAL A 34 -13.98 -12.97 11.69
N LYS A 35 -13.66 -14.25 11.47
CA LYS A 35 -14.65 -15.28 11.08
C LYS A 35 -15.63 -15.59 12.20
N HIS A 36 -15.13 -15.71 13.44
CA HIS A 36 -15.90 -16.28 14.55
C HIS A 36 -16.41 -15.27 15.59
N SER A 37 -15.89 -14.03 15.64
CA SER A 37 -16.36 -12.98 16.56
C SER A 37 -16.96 -11.78 15.80
N PRO A 38 -18.23 -11.41 16.06
CA PRO A 38 -18.81 -10.20 15.46
C PRO A 38 -18.13 -8.93 15.96
N GLU A 39 -17.69 -8.87 17.21
CA GLU A 39 -16.91 -7.77 17.77
C GLU A 39 -15.55 -7.66 17.08
N GLY A 40 -14.85 -8.79 16.92
CA GLY A 40 -13.59 -8.87 16.20
C GLY A 40 -13.71 -8.36 14.76
N ARG A 41 -14.79 -8.73 14.07
CA ARG A 41 -15.10 -8.23 12.73
C ARG A 41 -15.35 -6.73 12.71
N LYS A 42 -16.08 -6.19 13.69
CA LYS A 42 -16.33 -4.74 13.80
C LYS A 42 -15.03 -3.96 14.02
N ILE A 43 -14.15 -4.47 14.90
CA ILE A 43 -12.84 -3.87 15.17
C ILE A 43 -11.97 -3.94 13.91
N ALA A 44 -11.83 -5.11 13.29
CA ALA A 44 -11.01 -5.26 12.09
C ALA A 44 -11.51 -4.39 10.93
N SER A 45 -12.83 -4.30 10.72
CA SER A 45 -13.43 -3.45 9.68
C SER A 45 -13.07 -1.98 9.88
N LYS A 46 -13.09 -1.48 11.13
CA LYS A 46 -12.71 -0.11 11.47
C LYS A 46 -11.24 0.20 11.12
N TRP A 47 -10.35 -0.78 11.26
CA TRP A 47 -8.91 -0.59 11.06
C TRP A 47 -8.46 -0.86 9.62
N LEU A 48 -9.08 -1.82 8.93
CA LEU A 48 -8.60 -2.31 7.64
C LEU A 48 -9.44 -1.83 6.45
N LEU A 49 -10.65 -1.33 6.68
CA LEU A 49 -11.55 -0.87 5.62
C LEU A 49 -11.77 0.63 5.70
N ALA A 50 -12.03 1.22 4.53
CA ALA A 50 -12.45 2.60 4.36
C ALA A 50 -13.75 2.63 3.55
N ALA A 51 -14.62 3.59 3.87
CA ALA A 51 -15.79 3.86 3.04
C ALA A 51 -15.32 4.41 1.69
N LYS A 52 -15.91 3.93 0.59
CA LYS A 52 -15.51 4.35 -0.76
C LYS A 52 -15.69 5.85 -1.00
N ASP A 53 -16.63 6.48 -0.31
CA ASP A 53 -16.89 7.92 -0.41
C ASP A 53 -15.83 8.79 0.28
N ASP A 54 -15.06 8.22 1.22
CA ASP A 54 -13.95 8.91 1.91
C ASP A 54 -12.64 8.85 1.11
N VAL A 55 -12.61 8.07 0.03
CA VAL A 55 -11.46 7.97 -0.86
C VAL A 55 -11.42 9.20 -1.74
N LYS A 56 -10.48 10.10 -1.46
CA LYS A 56 -10.15 11.18 -2.39
C LYS A 56 -9.48 10.55 -3.63
N SER A 57 -10.25 10.36 -4.68
CA SER A 57 -9.73 10.04 -5.99
C SER A 57 -9.08 11.29 -6.58
N GLY A 58 -7.78 11.20 -6.89
CA GLY A 58 -7.10 12.20 -7.71
C GLY A 58 -7.79 12.37 -9.07
N PRO A 59 -7.51 13.45 -9.80
CA PRO A 59 -8.23 13.75 -11.02
C PRO A 59 -8.09 12.60 -12.02
N ALA A 60 -9.21 11.98 -12.37
CA ALA A 60 -9.36 11.31 -13.64
C ALA A 60 -8.99 12.34 -14.74
N ALA A 61 -8.35 11.86 -15.83
CA ALA A 61 -7.97 12.66 -16.99
C ALA A 61 -9.07 13.67 -17.41
N PRO A 62 -8.71 14.83 -17.99
CA PRO A 62 -9.52 16.04 -17.91
C PRO A 62 -10.80 15.92 -18.72
N VAL A 63 -11.95 16.05 -18.05
CA VAL A 63 -13.21 16.41 -18.69
C VAL A 63 -13.70 17.68 -18.03
N SER A 64 -13.94 18.68 -18.88
CA SER A 64 -14.23 20.08 -18.55
C SER A 64 -15.39 20.31 -17.58
N LEU A 65 -15.11 21.23 -16.65
CA LEU A 65 -15.96 22.13 -15.84
C LEU A 65 -17.47 22.22 -16.16
N ILE A 66 -18.32 22.25 -15.12
CA ILE A 66 -18.98 23.46 -14.53
C ILE A 66 -19.87 23.05 -13.30
N SER A 67 -19.49 23.55 -12.10
CA SER A 67 -20.21 24.07 -10.88
C SER A 67 -21.60 23.54 -10.38
N PRO A 68 -22.11 23.93 -9.17
CA PRO A 68 -21.50 24.47 -7.93
C PRO A 68 -21.88 23.74 -6.61
N VAL A 69 -21.29 24.24 -5.52
CA VAL A 69 -21.29 23.85 -4.09
C VAL A 69 -22.64 24.05 -3.37
N THR A 70 -22.99 23.17 -2.41
CA THR A 70 -23.61 23.57 -1.13
C THR A 70 -23.30 22.59 0.00
N SER A 71 -22.82 23.13 1.12
CA SER A 71 -22.55 22.45 2.40
C SER A 71 -23.84 22.07 3.15
N ALA A 72 -23.84 20.94 3.85
CA ALA A 72 -24.56 20.79 5.12
C ALA A 72 -24.01 19.60 5.91
N LEU A 73 -23.39 19.89 7.06
CA LEU A 73 -23.13 18.94 8.13
C LEU A 73 -24.47 18.50 8.73
N LEU A 74 -24.74 17.20 8.78
CA LEU A 74 -25.68 16.64 9.74
C LEU A 74 -25.18 15.26 10.18
N ALA A 75 -24.78 15.18 11.45
CA ALA A 75 -24.49 13.93 12.11
C ALA A 75 -25.75 13.06 12.13
N LYS A 76 -25.70 11.94 11.41
CA LYS A 76 -26.71 10.89 11.49
C LYS A 76 -25.98 9.58 11.69
N GLU A 77 -26.14 9.01 12.88
CA GLU A 77 -25.89 7.60 13.15
C GLU A 77 -26.85 6.79 12.27
N GLU A 78 -26.47 6.58 11.02
CA GLU A 78 -27.19 5.71 10.09
C GLU A 78 -26.36 4.46 9.85
N SER A 79 -27.06 3.33 9.96
CA SER A 79 -26.54 1.99 9.78
C SER A 79 -25.71 1.90 8.51
N MET A 80 -24.40 1.65 8.68
CA MET A 80 -23.40 1.44 7.62
C MET A 80 -23.63 0.15 6.80
N ALA A 81 -24.87 -0.33 6.69
CA ALA A 81 -25.20 -1.62 6.09
C ALA A 81 -25.12 -1.63 4.55
N ASN A 82 -24.88 -0.49 3.89
CA ASN A 82 -24.92 -0.40 2.43
C ASN A 82 -23.86 0.48 1.76
N VAL A 83 -22.90 1.05 2.50
CA VAL A 83 -21.80 1.81 1.89
C VAL A 83 -20.76 0.83 1.36
N PRO A 84 -20.39 0.87 0.07
CA PRO A 84 -19.31 0.06 -0.45
C PRO A 84 -18.01 0.33 0.32
N MET A 85 -17.41 -0.74 0.86
CA MET A 85 -16.14 -0.68 1.59
C MET A 85 -14.99 -1.08 0.67
N THR A 86 -13.84 -0.44 0.82
CA THR A 86 -12.59 -0.79 0.16
C THR A 86 -11.48 -1.01 1.19
N SER A 87 -10.36 -1.60 0.77
CA SER A 87 -9.15 -1.66 1.59
C SER A 87 -8.70 -0.26 1.98
N ARG A 88 -8.38 -0.05 3.25
CA ARG A 88 -7.88 1.22 3.75
C ARG A 88 -6.43 1.48 3.33
N PHE A 89 -5.68 0.41 3.10
CA PHE A 89 -4.27 0.46 2.69
C PHE A 89 -4.09 -0.24 1.35
N GLU A 90 -3.31 0.38 0.47
CA GLU A 90 -2.95 -0.17 -0.83
C GLU A 90 -1.48 0.14 -1.14
N ASN A 91 -0.89 -0.58 -2.11
CA ASN A 91 0.48 -0.36 -2.55
C ASN A 91 0.48 0.54 -3.79
N CYS A 92 1.32 1.56 -3.81
CA CYS A 92 1.44 2.47 -4.94
C CYS A 92 2.24 1.81 -6.08
N ILE A 93 1.76 1.86 -7.32
CA ILE A 93 2.47 1.31 -8.48
C ILE A 93 3.69 2.14 -8.91
N TYR A 94 3.78 3.39 -8.44
CA TYR A 94 4.87 4.30 -8.82
C TYR A 94 6.02 4.30 -7.81
N CYS A 95 5.71 4.53 -6.53
CA CYS A 95 6.74 4.56 -5.48
C CYS A 95 6.90 3.24 -4.72
N LEU A 96 6.03 2.25 -4.97
CA LEU A 96 6.04 0.93 -4.32
C LEU A 96 5.80 0.94 -2.80
N GLU A 97 5.47 2.10 -2.22
CA GLU A 97 5.15 2.22 -0.80
C GLU A 97 3.66 1.94 -0.52
N ASP A 98 3.40 1.42 0.67
CA ASP A 98 2.05 1.33 1.24
C ASP A 98 1.51 2.74 1.54
N PHE A 99 0.28 3.00 1.14
CA PHE A 99 -0.40 4.27 1.43
C PHE A 99 -1.81 4.04 1.96
N GLU A 100 -2.24 4.95 2.85
CA GLU A 100 -3.61 5.00 3.33
C GLU A 100 -4.49 5.77 2.34
N VAL A 101 -5.51 5.11 1.80
CA VAL A 101 -6.32 5.61 0.69
C VAL A 101 -7.12 6.86 1.09
N THR A 102 -7.53 6.99 2.35
CA THR A 102 -8.28 8.15 2.87
C THR A 102 -7.39 9.37 3.16
N GLN A 103 -6.08 9.17 3.28
CA GLN A 103 -5.08 10.24 3.55
C GLN A 103 -4.26 10.61 2.31
N ASN A 104 -4.54 9.97 1.16
CA ASN A 104 -3.86 10.28 -0.09
C ASN A 104 -4.18 11.72 -0.54
N SER A 105 -3.17 12.40 -1.07
CA SER A 105 -3.25 13.78 -1.53
C SER A 105 -2.38 13.97 -2.77
N GLU A 106 -2.53 15.12 -3.44
CA GLU A 106 -1.74 15.49 -4.61
C GLU A 106 -0.24 15.65 -4.33
N THR A 107 0.18 15.65 -3.06
CA THR A 107 1.58 15.77 -2.67
C THR A 107 2.12 14.52 -1.94
N SER A 108 1.33 13.45 -1.85
CA SER A 108 1.67 12.29 -1.01
C SER A 108 2.72 11.38 -1.66
N CYS A 109 2.63 11.17 -2.97
CA CYS A 109 3.53 10.27 -3.70
C CYS A 109 4.65 11.07 -4.36
N LYS A 110 5.89 10.61 -4.20
CA LYS A 110 7.05 11.10 -4.95
C LYS A 110 7.66 9.96 -5.71
N TYR A 111 7.87 10.11 -7.02
CA TYR A 111 8.27 8.99 -7.88
C TYR A 111 8.98 9.45 -9.17
N HIS A 112 9.62 8.48 -9.84
CA HIS A 112 9.97 8.56 -11.26
C HIS A 112 8.93 7.77 -12.06
N LEU A 113 8.48 8.33 -13.19
CA LEU A 113 7.46 7.69 -14.02
C LEU A 113 8.01 6.53 -14.85
N GLU A 114 9.27 6.65 -15.24
CA GLU A 114 9.99 5.70 -16.06
C GLU A 114 11.09 5.05 -15.21
N PRO A 115 11.38 3.76 -15.44
CA PRO A 115 12.51 3.09 -14.79
C PRO A 115 13.83 3.76 -15.19
N ASP A 116 14.86 3.56 -14.38
CA ASP A 116 16.21 3.97 -14.73
C ASP A 116 16.72 3.21 -15.95
N VAL A 117 17.66 3.84 -16.66
CA VAL A 117 18.36 3.26 -17.80
C VAL A 117 19.85 3.49 -17.64
N VAL A 118 20.65 2.63 -18.27
CA VAL A 118 22.11 2.71 -18.31
C VAL A 118 22.54 3.95 -19.11
N ASP A 119 23.49 4.71 -18.58
CA ASP A 119 24.26 5.66 -19.36
C ASP A 119 25.36 4.92 -20.15
N GLU A 120 25.07 4.63 -21.43
CA GLU A 120 25.99 3.92 -22.31
C GLU A 120 27.30 4.67 -22.55
N GLU A 121 27.34 6.01 -22.41
CA GLU A 121 28.59 6.75 -22.55
C GLU A 121 29.43 6.65 -21.28
N TYR A 122 28.79 6.58 -20.10
CA TYR A 122 29.47 6.34 -18.82
C TYR A 122 30.16 4.96 -18.81
N PHE A 123 29.44 3.91 -19.22
CA PHE A 123 29.92 2.52 -19.24
C PHE A 123 30.47 2.04 -20.59
N LYS A 124 30.92 2.97 -21.42
CA LYS A 124 31.34 2.68 -22.80
C LYS A 124 32.42 1.61 -22.91
N ALA A 125 33.36 1.58 -21.97
CA ALA A 125 34.45 0.60 -21.97
C ALA A 125 33.95 -0.80 -21.57
N GLU A 126 33.08 -0.87 -20.57
CA GLU A 126 32.50 -2.10 -20.02
C GLU A 126 31.55 -2.73 -21.04
N VAL A 127 30.67 -1.93 -21.64
CA VAL A 127 29.76 -2.35 -22.71
C VAL A 127 30.56 -2.84 -23.92
N ALA A 128 31.63 -2.13 -24.33
CA ALA A 128 32.49 -2.56 -25.43
C ALA A 128 33.26 -3.87 -25.12
N ALA A 129 33.56 -4.12 -23.85
CA ALA A 129 34.14 -5.37 -23.38
C ALA A 129 33.10 -6.51 -23.24
N GLY A 130 31.81 -6.23 -23.45
CA GLY A 130 30.73 -7.21 -23.40
C GLY A 130 30.22 -7.50 -21.98
N TYR A 131 30.48 -6.62 -21.02
CA TYR A 131 29.90 -6.74 -19.68
C TYR A 131 28.44 -6.33 -19.68
N ASP A 132 27.61 -7.09 -18.96
CA ASP A 132 26.23 -6.71 -18.67
C ASP A 132 26.23 -5.72 -17.50
N VAL A 133 26.14 -4.44 -17.82
CA VAL A 133 26.14 -3.35 -16.83
C VAL A 133 24.73 -3.06 -16.30
N ASP A 134 23.68 -3.61 -16.90
CA ASP A 134 22.30 -3.39 -16.48
C ASP A 134 21.88 -4.36 -15.36
N ASN A 135 22.57 -4.29 -14.22
CA ASN A 135 22.31 -5.15 -13.06
C ASN A 135 22.36 -4.41 -11.72
N ASP A 136 21.87 -5.05 -10.66
CA ASP A 136 21.78 -4.45 -9.32
C ASP A 136 23.16 -4.13 -8.70
N GLU A 137 24.20 -4.90 -9.03
CA GLU A 137 25.56 -4.66 -8.50
C GLU A 137 26.13 -3.34 -9.06
N TYR A 138 25.95 -3.10 -10.36
CA TYR A 138 26.39 -1.85 -10.99
C TYR A 138 25.57 -0.66 -10.51
N ARG A 139 24.25 -0.80 -10.34
CA ARG A 139 23.39 0.25 -9.78
C ARG A 139 23.82 0.66 -8.37
N LEU A 140 24.28 -0.28 -7.56
CA LEU A 140 24.77 -0.01 -6.21
C LEU A 140 26.17 0.62 -6.21
N ALA A 141 27.05 0.16 -7.10
CA ALA A 141 28.45 0.58 -7.14
C ALA A 141 28.67 1.93 -7.85
N TRP A 142 27.87 2.21 -8.89
CA TRP A 142 27.99 3.39 -9.73
C TRP A 142 26.59 3.95 -10.06
N PRO A 143 25.85 4.44 -9.06
CA PRO A 143 24.51 5.00 -9.25
C PRO A 143 24.47 6.16 -10.26
N GLU A 144 25.58 6.89 -10.43
CA GLU A 144 25.76 7.96 -11.42
C GLU A 144 25.83 7.47 -12.87
N GLY A 145 26.11 6.18 -13.10
CA GLY A 145 26.14 5.56 -14.43
C GLY A 145 24.75 5.16 -14.94
N PHE A 146 23.70 5.50 -14.19
CA PHE A 146 22.31 5.24 -14.55
C PHE A 146 21.53 6.54 -14.36
N PHE A 147 20.48 6.72 -15.15
CA PHE A 147 19.62 7.90 -15.04
C PHE A 147 18.17 7.58 -15.31
N TYR A 148 17.28 8.39 -14.76
CA TYR A 148 15.85 8.31 -15.02
C TYR A 148 15.50 9.16 -16.26
N PRO A 149 15.01 8.58 -17.37
CA PRO A 149 14.73 9.34 -18.59
C PRO A 149 13.72 10.49 -18.39
N CYS A 150 12.79 10.32 -17.45
CA CYS A 150 11.79 11.33 -17.12
C CYS A 150 12.36 12.66 -16.59
N CYS A 151 13.61 12.72 -16.11
CA CYS A 151 14.21 13.94 -15.58
C CYS A 151 15.72 14.09 -15.83
N GLY A 152 16.39 13.05 -16.32
CA GLY A 152 17.83 13.02 -16.54
C GLY A 152 18.68 13.03 -15.26
N MET A 153 18.06 12.87 -14.08
CA MET A 153 18.81 12.71 -12.83
C MET A 153 19.26 11.27 -12.67
N ASP A 154 20.42 11.11 -12.04
CA ASP A 154 20.95 9.81 -11.65
C ASP A 154 20.21 9.17 -10.46
N LEU A 155 20.63 7.98 -10.06
CA LEU A 155 20.01 7.21 -8.96
C LEU A 155 20.23 7.84 -7.58
N THR A 156 21.14 8.81 -7.45
CA THR A 156 21.31 9.60 -6.22
C THR A 156 20.40 10.83 -6.17
N GLY A 157 19.76 11.15 -7.30
CA GLY A 157 18.81 12.23 -7.45
C GLY A 157 17.55 12.07 -6.62
N ASN A 158 16.88 13.18 -6.36
CA ASN A 158 15.57 13.16 -5.72
C ASN A 158 14.49 12.70 -6.72
N MET A 159 13.42 12.11 -6.20
CA MET A 159 12.20 11.82 -6.98
C MET A 159 11.70 13.09 -7.70
N CYS A 160 11.49 13.00 -9.02
CA CYS A 160 11.23 14.18 -9.86
C CYS A 160 9.74 14.54 -10.03
N GLN A 161 8.84 13.60 -9.75
CA GLN A 161 7.40 13.85 -9.79
C GLN A 161 6.80 13.81 -8.40
N VAL A 162 5.74 14.60 -8.21
CA VAL A 162 4.95 14.67 -7.00
C VAL A 162 3.48 14.56 -7.40
N GLY A 163 2.73 13.68 -6.74
CA GLY A 163 1.35 13.40 -7.10
C GLY A 163 0.59 12.56 -6.09
N TRP A 164 -0.55 12.05 -6.53
CA TRP A 164 -1.34 11.07 -5.78
C TRP A 164 -0.71 9.69 -5.86
N HIS A 165 -0.79 8.90 -4.79
CA HIS A 165 -0.52 7.47 -4.92
C HIS A 165 -1.58 6.83 -5.81
N LYS A 166 -1.18 5.81 -6.56
CA LYS A 166 -2.06 5.06 -7.45
C LYS A 166 -1.90 3.57 -7.19
N ALA A 167 -2.98 2.90 -6.81
CA ALA A 167 -2.98 1.45 -6.71
C ALA A 167 -3.17 0.79 -8.07
N ALA A 168 -2.72 -0.46 -8.19
CA ALA A 168 -3.01 -1.26 -9.37
C ALA A 168 -4.52 -1.47 -9.49
N ASP A 169 -5.01 -1.40 -10.73
CA ASP A 169 -6.39 -1.73 -11.03
C ASP A 169 -6.69 -3.14 -10.51
N PRO A 170 -7.79 -3.36 -9.76
CA PRO A 170 -8.16 -4.68 -9.29
C PRO A 170 -8.21 -5.75 -10.38
N ASP A 171 -8.47 -5.40 -11.65
CA ASP A 171 -8.46 -6.33 -12.78
C ASP A 171 -7.04 -6.68 -13.27
N ASP A 172 -6.06 -5.80 -13.05
CA ASP A 172 -4.65 -6.02 -13.37
C ASP A 172 -3.87 -6.70 -12.23
N ARG A 173 -4.48 -6.84 -11.04
CA ARG A 173 -3.84 -7.53 -9.91
C ARG A 173 -3.65 -9.01 -10.29
N PRO A 174 -2.42 -9.55 -10.29
CA PRO A 174 -2.22 -10.97 -10.52
C PRO A 174 -3.01 -11.74 -9.48
N ARG A 175 -4.05 -12.45 -9.92
CA ARG A 175 -4.85 -13.32 -9.05
C ARG A 175 -3.87 -14.27 -8.37
N LYS A 176 -3.69 -14.14 -7.05
CA LYS A 176 -2.95 -15.14 -6.26
C LYS A 176 -3.57 -16.49 -6.60
N ARG A 177 -2.87 -17.31 -7.39
CA ARG A 177 -3.23 -18.71 -7.61
C ARG A 177 -3.20 -19.35 -6.24
N THR A 178 -4.38 -19.54 -5.63
CA THR A 178 -4.54 -20.46 -4.52
C THR A 178 -4.06 -21.81 -5.02
N ARG A 179 -2.86 -22.22 -4.57
CA ARG A 179 -2.34 -23.56 -4.79
C ARG A 179 -3.33 -24.49 -4.10
N ARG A 180 -4.23 -25.07 -4.87
CA ARG A 180 -5.15 -26.10 -4.42
C ARG A 180 -4.28 -27.30 -4.05
N SER A 181 -4.10 -27.51 -2.75
CA SER A 181 -3.56 -28.77 -2.23
C SER A 181 -4.59 -29.84 -2.58
N GLU A 182 -4.34 -30.58 -3.65
CA GLU A 182 -5.06 -31.82 -3.93
C GLU A 182 -4.40 -32.92 -3.10
N PHE A 183 -5.26 -33.64 -2.36
CA PHE A 183 -4.94 -34.84 -1.59
C PHE A 183 -4.52 -35.99 -2.51
#